data_AF-A0A0C6FVX6-F1
#
_entry.id   AF-A0A0C6FVX6-F1
#
_cell.length_a   1.000
_cell.length_b   1.000
_cell.length_c   1.000
_cell.angle_alpha   90.00
_cell.angle_beta   90.00
_cell.angle_gamma   90.00
#
_symmetry.space_group_name_H-M   'P 1'
#
loop_
_entity.id
_entity.type
_entity.pdbx_description
1 polymer ?
#
loop_
_entity_poly.entity_id
_entity_poly.type
_entity_poly.pdbx_seq_one_letter_code
_entity_poly.pdbx_strand_id
1 'polypeptide(L)'
;MIERGMTERSNALLRAHGRLWYGEAGYRAAWLALPQAATVAAAGLCLAIAAGGEWGRPATASKARIAEFSSLRDRAGKQGDRKALDELTALATRGQIDASTRLGTLYDPLVAGLLPKKPTPSDFSRAAALYGPGAAAGDLLAMTRLADVLLDPGNANGDLRRGCRLAQAWIDAPETLEKTITGEEALAVKLAHCYVRPESGLPQDPVRAGELVTGVLWRKHAPTMTAFISNLGLQDPALIAGLQRHYAKTGRYVGPVDGKANPALVTALQVSAGIANTVATPRPEPRKAEANEPTPEMTALIRSAWTDARARERLKMRAEAGDVDALAACGQLFNPVLNKGQTFAPDARLAVSYYERAAAAGHGRAAGEAAAIYDSGWGNVAKDPKKAAALAMRAIDLKDSQTTFWLLYPEAGDFSGPFWGAIQAELTARGFYTLPVEDKRNASVVTALLAYMKAKS
;
A
#
# COMPACT_ATOMS: atom_id res chain seq x y z
N MET A 1 50.64 -29.28 -28.68
CA MET A 1 50.89 -30.72 -28.40
C MET A 1 49.70 -31.42 -27.74
N ILE A 2 48.93 -30.72 -26.88
CA ILE A 2 47.74 -31.28 -26.19
C ILE A 2 46.57 -31.60 -27.15
N GLU A 3 46.27 -30.74 -28.13
CA GLU A 3 45.19 -30.97 -29.10
C GLU A 3 45.42 -32.16 -30.06
N ARG A 4 46.68 -32.43 -30.44
CA ARG A 4 47.04 -33.62 -31.23
C ARG A 4 46.88 -34.91 -30.43
N GLY A 5 47.20 -34.90 -29.13
CA GLY A 5 47.02 -36.06 -28.25
C GLY A 5 45.54 -36.39 -27.98
N MET A 6 44.66 -35.38 -27.91
CA MET A 6 43.21 -35.59 -27.74
C MET A 6 42.56 -36.19 -29.00
N THR A 7 42.97 -35.74 -30.18
CA THR A 7 42.45 -36.20 -31.48
C THR A 7 42.91 -37.62 -31.83
N GLU A 8 44.15 -38.01 -31.47
CA GLU A 8 44.58 -39.40 -31.62
C GLU A 8 43.82 -40.36 -30.70
N ARG A 9 43.54 -39.94 -29.47
CA ARG A 9 42.82 -40.75 -28.49
C ARG A 9 41.35 -40.94 -28.87
N SER A 10 40.69 -39.90 -29.40
CA SER A 10 39.33 -40.01 -29.95
C SER A 10 39.28 -40.92 -31.18
N ASN A 11 40.27 -40.83 -32.07
CA ASN A 11 40.38 -41.70 -33.24
C ASN A 11 40.68 -43.16 -32.88
N ALA A 12 41.43 -43.40 -31.80
CA ALA A 12 41.65 -44.74 -31.27
C ALA A 12 40.36 -45.34 -30.67
N LEU A 13 39.60 -44.54 -29.91
CA LEU A 13 38.33 -44.96 -29.32
C LEU A 13 37.26 -45.24 -30.39
N LEU A 14 37.16 -44.41 -31.43
CA LEU A 14 36.25 -44.64 -32.56
C LEU A 14 36.57 -45.94 -33.30
N ARG A 15 37.86 -46.23 -33.53
CA ARG A 15 38.29 -47.49 -34.15
C ARG A 15 38.00 -48.71 -33.26
N ALA A 16 38.23 -48.58 -31.95
CA ALA A 16 37.91 -49.64 -30.99
C ALA A 16 36.39 -49.90 -30.92
N HIS A 17 35.58 -48.83 -30.86
CA HIS A 17 34.13 -48.92 -30.91
C HIS A 17 33.64 -49.55 -32.21
N GLY A 18 34.16 -49.14 -33.37
CA GLY A 18 33.80 -49.74 -34.66
C GLY A 18 34.12 -51.23 -34.73
N ARG A 19 35.31 -51.65 -34.24
CA ARG A 19 35.68 -53.08 -34.19
C ARG A 19 34.73 -53.89 -33.29
N LEU A 20 34.42 -53.39 -32.11
CA LEU A 20 33.49 -54.06 -31.18
C LEU A 20 32.04 -54.05 -31.72
N TRP A 21 31.63 -52.95 -32.36
CA TRP A 21 30.31 -52.82 -32.97
C TRP A 21 30.11 -53.83 -34.08
N TYR A 22 31.04 -54.00 -35.02
CA TYR A 22 30.83 -54.97 -36.11
C TYR A 22 31.24 -56.40 -35.72
N GLY A 23 32.20 -56.58 -34.80
CA GLY A 23 32.76 -57.88 -34.42
C GLY A 23 32.02 -58.63 -33.31
N GLU A 24 31.34 -57.94 -32.39
CA GLU A 24 30.73 -58.58 -31.23
C GLU A 24 29.23 -58.30 -31.12
N ALA A 25 28.42 -59.35 -31.29
CA ALA A 25 26.96 -59.25 -31.17
C ALA A 25 26.52 -58.79 -29.76
N GLY A 26 27.22 -59.23 -28.71
CA GLY A 26 26.95 -58.84 -27.33
C GLY A 26 27.20 -57.35 -27.08
N TYR A 27 28.26 -56.78 -27.65
CA TYR A 27 28.56 -55.35 -27.54
C TYR A 27 27.49 -54.48 -28.21
N ARG A 28 27.03 -54.86 -29.42
CA ARG A 28 25.92 -54.17 -30.09
C ARG A 28 24.63 -54.24 -29.29
N ALA A 29 24.28 -55.44 -28.83
CA ALA A 29 23.05 -55.65 -28.06
C ALA A 29 23.08 -54.84 -26.77
N ALA A 30 24.20 -54.83 -26.06
CA ALA A 30 24.38 -54.01 -24.86
C ALA A 30 24.27 -52.51 -25.17
N TRP A 31 24.90 -52.02 -26.23
CA TRP A 31 24.82 -50.60 -26.61
C TRP A 31 23.42 -50.15 -27.01
N LEU A 32 22.61 -51.02 -27.61
CA LEU A 32 21.22 -50.72 -27.98
C LEU A 32 20.26 -50.87 -26.80
N ALA A 33 20.46 -51.88 -25.96
CA ALA A 33 19.54 -52.23 -24.88
C ALA A 33 19.79 -51.45 -23.59
N LEU A 34 21.05 -51.18 -23.21
CA LEU A 34 21.38 -50.53 -21.94
C LEU A 34 20.83 -49.11 -21.81
N PRO A 35 20.88 -48.22 -22.83
CA PRO A 35 20.28 -46.90 -22.73
C PRO A 35 18.76 -46.97 -22.55
N GLN A 36 18.09 -47.91 -23.22
CA GLN A 36 16.66 -48.12 -23.06
C GLN A 36 16.33 -48.70 -21.68
N ALA A 37 17.09 -49.69 -21.21
CA ALA A 37 16.93 -50.26 -19.88
C ALA A 37 17.19 -49.21 -18.78
N ALA A 38 18.18 -48.34 -18.94
CA ALA A 38 18.44 -47.23 -18.03
C ALA A 38 17.29 -46.21 -18.04
N THR A 39 16.72 -45.93 -19.20
CA THR A 39 15.54 -45.04 -19.32
C THR A 39 14.31 -45.65 -18.64
N VAL A 40 14.06 -46.95 -18.84
CA VAL A 40 12.97 -47.68 -18.19
C VAL A 40 13.18 -47.76 -16.67
N ALA A 41 14.41 -48.01 -16.22
CA ALA A 41 14.74 -48.02 -14.80
C ALA A 41 14.58 -46.63 -14.16
N ALA A 42 15.01 -45.56 -14.84
CA ALA A 42 14.83 -44.19 -14.39
C ALA A 42 13.34 -43.81 -14.36
N ALA A 43 12.57 -44.16 -15.39
CA ALA A 43 11.13 -43.95 -15.43
C ALA A 43 10.42 -44.76 -14.32
N GLY A 44 10.83 -46.00 -14.10
CA GLY A 44 10.32 -46.86 -13.01
C GLY A 44 10.64 -46.29 -11.63
N LEU A 45 11.84 -45.74 -11.43
CA LEU A 45 12.22 -45.07 -10.19
C LEU A 45 11.40 -43.78 -9.99
N CYS A 46 11.22 -42.96 -11.02
CA CYS A 46 10.34 -41.79 -10.98
C CYS A 46 8.90 -42.18 -10.65
N LEU A 47 8.38 -43.26 -11.24
CA LEU A 47 7.05 -43.79 -10.97
C LEU A 47 6.93 -44.36 -9.56
N ALA A 48 7.94 -45.06 -9.05
CA ALA A 48 7.95 -45.60 -7.68
C ALA A 48 7.99 -44.48 -6.63
N ILE A 49 8.78 -43.41 -6.88
CA ILE A 49 8.80 -42.20 -6.06
C ILE A 49 7.44 -41.49 -6.13
N ALA A 50 6.82 -41.43 -7.30
CA ALA A 50 5.49 -40.85 -7.48
C ALA A 50 4.36 -41.70 -6.84
N ALA A 51 4.50 -43.03 -6.81
CA ALA A 51 3.52 -43.96 -6.26
C ALA A 51 3.45 -43.95 -4.71
N GLY A 52 4.43 -43.34 -4.04
CA GLY A 52 4.36 -43.06 -2.60
C GLY A 52 3.42 -41.88 -2.25
N GLY A 53 2.97 -41.12 -3.25
CA GLY A 53 1.93 -40.10 -3.10
C GLY A 53 0.57 -40.62 -3.59
N GLU A 54 -0.52 -40.16 -2.97
CA GLU A 54 -1.89 -40.42 -3.44
C GLU A 54 -2.13 -39.71 -4.79
N TRP A 55 -1.66 -40.33 -5.87
CA TRP A 55 -1.80 -39.82 -7.23
C TRP A 55 -3.29 -39.71 -7.61
N GLY A 56 -3.70 -38.59 -8.22
CA GLY A 56 -5.07 -38.37 -8.68
C GLY A 56 -6.04 -37.74 -7.67
N ARG A 57 -5.61 -37.46 -6.42
CA ARG A 57 -6.36 -36.54 -5.55
C ARG A 57 -6.02 -35.09 -5.93
N PRO A 58 -7.01 -34.25 -6.23
CA PRO A 58 -6.74 -32.83 -6.47
C PRO A 58 -6.10 -32.21 -5.22
N ALA A 59 -5.08 -31.39 -5.42
CA ALA A 59 -4.39 -30.68 -4.35
C ALA A 59 -5.36 -29.79 -3.54
N THR A 60 -6.44 -29.36 -4.18
CA THR A 60 -7.53 -28.60 -3.58
C THR A 60 -8.77 -29.45 -3.34
N ALA A 61 -9.48 -29.14 -2.28
CA ALA A 61 -10.75 -29.72 -1.87
C ALA A 61 -11.90 -29.44 -2.87
N SER A 62 -12.97 -30.23 -2.77
CA SER A 62 -14.22 -29.94 -3.48
C SER A 62 -14.85 -28.63 -2.99
N LYS A 63 -15.68 -27.97 -3.81
CA LYS A 63 -16.38 -26.73 -3.45
C LYS A 63 -17.16 -26.85 -2.13
N ALA A 64 -17.78 -28.01 -1.88
CA ALA A 64 -18.51 -28.28 -0.64
C ALA A 64 -17.59 -28.30 0.59
N ARG A 65 -16.45 -28.97 0.49
CA ARG A 65 -15.47 -29.04 1.58
C ARG A 65 -14.78 -27.69 1.80
N ILE A 66 -14.54 -26.91 0.75
CA ILE A 66 -14.06 -25.53 0.87
C ILE A 66 -15.05 -24.68 1.68
N ALA A 67 -16.35 -24.80 1.42
CA ALA A 67 -17.38 -24.08 2.18
C ALA A 67 -17.42 -24.49 3.65
N GLU A 68 -17.22 -25.78 3.95
CA GLU A 68 -17.08 -26.29 5.32
C GLU A 68 -15.89 -25.65 6.04
N PHE A 69 -14.71 -25.61 5.42
CA PHE A 69 -13.52 -24.97 6.00
C PHE A 69 -13.70 -23.47 6.20
N SER A 70 -14.39 -22.78 5.28
CA SER A 70 -14.76 -21.38 5.44
C SER A 70 -15.72 -21.16 6.60
N SER A 71 -16.64 -22.10 6.84
CA SER A 71 -17.54 -22.09 8.01
C SER A 71 -16.75 -22.24 9.32
N LEU A 72 -15.80 -23.18 9.38
CA LEU A 72 -14.91 -23.33 10.54
C LEU A 72 -14.13 -22.05 10.84
N ARG A 73 -13.53 -21.44 9.81
CA ARG A 73 -12.87 -20.13 9.93
C ARG A 73 -13.82 -19.06 10.45
N ASP A 74 -15.02 -18.96 9.92
CA ASP A 74 -15.98 -17.93 10.33
C ASP A 74 -16.45 -18.10 11.77
N ARG A 75 -16.70 -19.34 12.22
CA ARG A 75 -16.98 -19.60 13.64
C ARG A 75 -15.79 -19.20 14.51
N ALA A 76 -14.59 -19.63 14.15
CA ALA A 76 -13.38 -19.28 14.90
C ALA A 76 -13.15 -17.75 14.93
N GLY A 77 -13.24 -17.07 13.80
CA GLY A 77 -12.87 -15.66 13.65
C GLY A 77 -13.97 -14.66 14.00
N LYS A 78 -15.24 -14.96 13.74
CA LYS A 78 -16.37 -14.05 14.00
C LYS A 78 -17.06 -14.35 15.32
N GLN A 79 -17.01 -15.60 15.81
CA GLN A 79 -17.69 -16.03 17.03
C GLN A 79 -16.72 -16.36 18.17
N GLY A 80 -15.42 -16.52 17.89
CA GLY A 80 -14.43 -16.90 18.90
C GLY A 80 -14.45 -18.39 19.25
N ASP A 81 -15.03 -19.23 18.38
CA ASP A 81 -15.14 -20.67 18.60
C ASP A 81 -13.76 -21.37 18.55
N ARG A 82 -13.23 -21.70 19.72
CA ARG A 82 -11.95 -22.41 19.85
C ARG A 82 -11.99 -23.84 19.30
N LYS A 83 -13.13 -24.53 19.38
CA LYS A 83 -13.24 -25.90 18.84
C LYS A 83 -13.13 -25.88 17.32
N ALA A 84 -13.77 -24.90 16.68
CA ALA A 84 -13.63 -24.72 15.23
C ALA A 84 -12.20 -24.38 14.82
N LEU A 85 -11.47 -23.59 15.63
CA LEU A 85 -10.04 -23.35 15.41
C LEU A 85 -9.21 -24.64 15.54
N ASP A 86 -9.42 -25.42 16.60
CA ASP A 86 -8.67 -26.66 16.84
C ASP A 86 -8.90 -27.67 15.72
N GLU A 87 -10.14 -27.80 15.26
CA GLU A 87 -10.52 -28.65 14.13
C GLU A 87 -9.85 -28.19 12.82
N LEU A 88 -9.92 -26.89 12.52
CA LEU A 88 -9.27 -26.31 11.34
C LEU A 88 -7.74 -26.47 11.40
N THR A 89 -7.16 -26.35 12.59
CA THR A 89 -5.73 -26.57 12.84
C THR A 89 -5.36 -28.03 12.61
N ALA A 90 -6.13 -28.99 13.13
CA ALA A 90 -5.89 -30.41 12.91
C ALA A 90 -6.00 -30.80 11.43
N LEU A 91 -6.92 -30.18 10.68
CA LEU A 91 -7.03 -30.37 9.24
C LEU A 91 -5.80 -29.83 8.49
N ALA A 92 -5.35 -28.61 8.82
CA ALA A 92 -4.15 -28.03 8.24
C ALA A 92 -2.89 -28.87 8.53
N THR A 93 -2.71 -29.35 9.76
CA THR A 93 -1.59 -30.23 10.16
C THR A 93 -1.60 -31.56 9.42
N ARG A 94 -2.77 -32.06 9.01
CA ARG A 94 -2.91 -33.25 8.16
C ARG A 94 -2.67 -32.98 6.67
N GLY A 95 -2.17 -31.80 6.31
CA GLY A 95 -1.85 -31.44 4.94
C GLY A 95 -3.05 -31.02 4.09
N GLN A 96 -4.22 -30.74 4.69
CA GLN A 96 -5.35 -30.18 3.92
C GLN A 96 -5.02 -28.72 3.55
N ILE A 97 -4.62 -28.53 2.29
CA ILE A 97 -4.15 -27.24 1.76
C ILE A 97 -5.21 -26.14 1.96
N ASP A 98 -6.46 -26.38 1.58
CA ASP A 98 -7.53 -25.38 1.74
C ASP A 98 -7.80 -25.02 3.19
N ALA A 99 -7.75 -25.99 4.11
CA ALA A 99 -7.89 -25.74 5.53
C ALA A 99 -6.73 -24.88 6.04
N SER A 100 -5.50 -25.14 5.59
CA SER A 100 -4.33 -24.31 5.87
C SER A 100 -4.52 -22.88 5.38
N THR A 101 -5.01 -22.67 4.15
CA THR A 101 -5.34 -21.34 3.63
C THR A 101 -6.35 -20.61 4.52
N ARG A 102 -7.42 -21.28 4.96
CA ARG A 102 -8.45 -20.67 5.82
C ARG A 102 -7.90 -20.39 7.22
N LEU A 103 -7.08 -21.29 7.76
CA LEU A 103 -6.38 -21.06 9.02
C LEU A 103 -5.43 -19.85 8.95
N GLY A 104 -4.74 -19.68 7.83
CA GLY A 104 -3.87 -18.54 7.56
C GLY A 104 -4.58 -17.20 7.79
N THR A 105 -5.83 -17.08 7.36
CA THR A 105 -6.62 -15.84 7.54
C THR A 105 -6.89 -15.47 9.00
N LEU A 106 -6.81 -16.42 9.94
CA LEU A 106 -6.94 -16.14 11.37
C LEU A 106 -5.65 -15.55 11.96
N TYR A 107 -4.50 -15.79 11.32
CA TYR A 107 -3.22 -15.19 11.71
C TYR A 107 -2.88 -13.94 10.89
N ASP A 108 -3.46 -13.78 9.70
CA ASP A 108 -3.16 -12.67 8.79
C ASP A 108 -3.60 -11.31 9.38
N PRO A 109 -2.64 -10.39 9.63
CA PRO A 109 -2.94 -9.04 10.11
C PRO A 109 -3.80 -8.21 9.15
N LEU A 110 -3.69 -8.44 7.83
CA LEU A 110 -4.33 -7.60 6.80
C LEU A 110 -5.85 -7.84 6.70
N VAL A 111 -6.30 -9.03 7.09
CA VAL A 111 -7.73 -9.38 7.12
C VAL A 111 -8.29 -9.53 8.52
N ALA A 112 -7.51 -9.21 9.56
CA ALA A 112 -7.91 -9.31 10.96
C ALA A 112 -9.20 -8.53 11.26
N GLY A 113 -9.42 -7.40 10.60
CA GLY A 113 -10.65 -6.60 10.73
C GLY A 113 -11.93 -7.31 10.29
N LEU A 114 -11.82 -8.33 9.43
CA LEU A 114 -12.97 -9.15 9.00
C LEU A 114 -13.33 -10.25 10.01
N LEU A 115 -12.45 -10.51 10.99
CA LEU A 115 -12.54 -11.60 11.95
C LEU A 115 -12.32 -11.07 13.39
N PRO A 116 -13.24 -10.24 13.90
CA PRO A 116 -13.03 -9.42 15.10
C PRO A 116 -12.92 -10.22 16.41
N LYS A 117 -13.37 -11.48 16.44
CA LYS A 117 -13.32 -12.36 17.62
C LYS A 117 -12.29 -13.48 17.48
N LYS A 118 -11.39 -13.40 16.49
CA LYS A 118 -10.39 -14.46 16.27
C LYS A 118 -9.55 -14.66 17.55
N PRO A 119 -9.40 -15.89 18.05
CA PRO A 119 -8.67 -16.17 19.28
C PRO A 119 -7.14 -16.25 19.06
N THR A 120 -6.69 -16.01 17.83
CA THR A 120 -5.29 -16.11 17.40
C THR A 120 -4.62 -14.74 17.35
N PRO A 121 -3.35 -14.62 17.77
CA PRO A 121 -2.59 -13.40 17.56
C PRO A 121 -2.36 -13.17 16.05
N SER A 122 -2.23 -11.90 15.65
CA SER A 122 -1.86 -11.55 14.28
C SER A 122 -0.36 -11.75 14.10
N ASP A 123 0.03 -12.47 13.05
CA ASP A 123 1.40 -12.89 12.76
C ASP A 123 1.58 -13.10 11.24
N PHE A 124 2.31 -12.19 10.60
CA PHE A 124 2.61 -12.26 9.17
C PHE A 124 3.37 -13.52 8.78
N SER A 125 4.35 -13.96 9.58
CA SER A 125 5.20 -15.10 9.25
C SER A 125 4.41 -16.39 9.28
N ARG A 126 3.55 -16.53 10.30
CA ARG A 126 2.66 -17.68 10.42
C ARG A 126 1.59 -17.70 9.33
N ALA A 127 1.00 -16.55 9.00
CA ALA A 127 0.07 -16.45 7.88
C ALA A 127 0.72 -16.86 6.56
N ALA A 128 1.91 -16.31 6.25
CA ALA A 128 2.66 -16.64 5.04
C ALA A 128 3.00 -18.13 4.94
N ALA A 129 3.41 -18.77 6.05
CA ALA A 129 3.68 -20.20 6.09
C ALA A 129 2.43 -21.04 5.77
N LEU A 130 1.26 -20.62 6.28
CA LEU A 130 -0.01 -21.32 6.08
C LEU A 130 -0.56 -21.15 4.65
N TYR A 131 -0.29 -20.03 3.99
CA TYR A 131 -0.64 -19.82 2.58
C TYR A 131 0.31 -20.50 1.60
N GLY A 132 1.57 -20.74 1.99
CA GLY A 132 2.62 -21.29 1.13
C GLY A 132 2.22 -22.52 0.30
N PRO A 133 1.70 -23.60 0.93
CA PRO A 133 1.28 -24.80 0.21
C PRO A 133 0.16 -24.54 -0.82
N GLY A 134 -0.83 -23.72 -0.46
CA GLY A 134 -1.93 -23.35 -1.37
C GLY A 134 -1.45 -22.55 -2.56
N ALA A 135 -0.58 -21.57 -2.31
CA ALA A 135 -0.01 -20.77 -3.38
C ALA A 135 0.85 -21.60 -4.35
N ALA A 136 1.60 -22.58 -3.82
CA ALA A 136 2.38 -23.51 -4.64
C ALA A 136 1.51 -24.47 -5.46
N ALA A 137 0.32 -24.82 -4.96
CA ALA A 137 -0.67 -25.63 -5.65
C ALA A 137 -1.54 -24.84 -6.65
N GLY A 138 -1.36 -23.52 -6.76
CA GLY A 138 -2.14 -22.66 -7.66
C GLY A 138 -3.50 -22.21 -7.09
N ASP A 139 -3.76 -22.39 -5.79
CA ASP A 139 -4.96 -21.85 -5.16
C ASP A 139 -4.93 -20.31 -5.18
N LEU A 140 -5.84 -19.70 -5.95
CA LEU A 140 -5.84 -18.26 -6.17
C LEU A 140 -6.01 -17.46 -4.88
N LEU A 141 -6.79 -17.96 -3.91
CA LEU A 141 -6.95 -17.28 -2.62
C LEU A 141 -5.62 -17.27 -1.86
N ALA A 142 -4.95 -18.41 -1.76
CA ALA A 142 -3.64 -18.51 -1.11
C ALA A 142 -2.57 -17.68 -1.85
N MET A 143 -2.55 -17.69 -3.19
CA MET A 143 -1.63 -16.87 -3.97
C MET A 143 -1.83 -15.39 -3.68
N THR A 144 -3.08 -14.92 -3.70
CA THR A 144 -3.45 -13.52 -3.40
C THR A 144 -3.00 -13.14 -2.00
N ARG A 145 -3.38 -13.91 -0.98
CA ARG A 145 -3.09 -13.57 0.43
C ARG A 145 -1.61 -13.66 0.76
N LEU A 146 -0.91 -14.66 0.21
CA LEU A 146 0.54 -14.75 0.36
C LEU A 146 1.24 -13.56 -0.30
N ALA A 147 0.83 -13.18 -1.51
CA ALA A 147 1.40 -12.02 -2.18
C ALA A 147 1.16 -10.74 -1.37
N ASP A 148 -0.07 -10.54 -0.85
CA ASP A 148 -0.44 -9.35 -0.08
C ASP A 148 0.39 -9.23 1.22
N VAL A 149 0.55 -10.34 1.95
CA VAL A 149 1.39 -10.43 3.17
C VAL A 149 2.87 -10.22 2.87
N LEU A 150 3.41 -10.79 1.79
CA LEU A 150 4.83 -10.66 1.45
C LEU A 150 5.20 -9.26 0.95
N LEU A 151 4.24 -8.56 0.35
CA LEU A 151 4.40 -7.20 -0.18
C LEU A 151 4.05 -6.12 0.85
N ASP A 152 3.59 -6.49 2.04
CA ASP A 152 3.23 -5.51 3.05
C ASP A 152 4.47 -4.88 3.69
N PRO A 153 4.58 -3.54 3.73
CA PRO A 153 5.72 -2.87 4.35
C PRO A 153 5.80 -3.09 5.86
N GLY A 154 4.69 -3.47 6.52
CA GLY A 154 4.67 -3.82 7.94
C GLY A 154 5.22 -5.23 8.24
N ASN A 155 5.46 -6.05 7.21
CA ASN A 155 6.01 -7.39 7.37
C ASN A 155 7.55 -7.36 7.30
N ALA A 156 8.21 -7.46 8.46
CA ALA A 156 9.68 -7.51 8.54
C ALA A 156 10.30 -8.72 7.81
N ASN A 157 9.53 -9.79 7.61
CA ASN A 157 9.93 -10.99 6.87
C ASN A 157 9.30 -11.04 5.47
N GLY A 158 8.95 -9.88 4.91
CA GLY A 158 8.47 -9.76 3.54
C GLY A 158 9.50 -10.24 2.51
N ASP A 159 9.02 -10.62 1.33
CA ASP A 159 9.86 -11.01 0.20
C ASP A 159 9.30 -10.35 -1.06
N LEU A 160 9.89 -9.23 -1.44
CA LEU A 160 9.44 -8.42 -2.57
C LEU A 160 9.40 -9.24 -3.86
N ARG A 161 10.47 -9.98 -4.18
CA ARG A 161 10.58 -10.71 -5.45
C ARG A 161 9.57 -11.86 -5.53
N ARG A 162 9.41 -12.59 -4.43
CA ARG A 162 8.43 -13.67 -4.38
C ARG A 162 7.00 -13.12 -4.38
N GLY A 163 6.73 -12.09 -3.59
CA GLY A 163 5.43 -11.41 -3.54
C GLY A 163 5.01 -10.87 -4.92
N CYS A 164 5.90 -10.17 -5.62
CA CYS A 164 5.65 -9.62 -6.95
C CYS A 164 5.38 -10.73 -7.99
N ARG A 165 6.15 -11.82 -7.96
CA ARG A 165 5.91 -12.99 -8.85
C ARG A 165 4.57 -13.66 -8.58
N LEU A 166 4.17 -13.80 -7.30
CA LEU A 166 2.87 -14.36 -6.94
C LEU A 166 1.72 -13.45 -7.36
N ALA A 167 1.85 -12.14 -7.15
CA ALA A 167 0.86 -11.16 -7.57
C ALA A 167 0.69 -11.14 -9.11
N GLN A 168 1.80 -11.25 -9.86
CA GLN A 168 1.79 -11.42 -11.31
C GLN A 168 1.06 -12.70 -11.73
N ALA A 169 1.43 -13.84 -11.15
CA ALA A 169 0.80 -15.12 -11.48
C ALA A 169 -0.70 -15.13 -11.15
N TRP A 170 -1.12 -14.45 -10.08
CA TRP A 170 -2.51 -14.30 -9.71
C TRP A 170 -3.31 -13.45 -10.72
N ILE A 171 -2.77 -12.32 -11.19
CA ILE A 171 -3.49 -11.44 -12.11
C ILE A 171 -3.57 -12.02 -13.53
N ASP A 172 -2.59 -12.83 -13.92
CA ASP A 172 -2.57 -13.51 -15.22
C ASP A 172 -3.47 -14.75 -15.26
N ALA A 173 -4.02 -15.19 -14.12
CA ALA A 173 -4.91 -16.34 -14.07
C ALA A 173 -6.28 -16.04 -14.73
N PRO A 174 -6.80 -16.91 -15.63
CA PRO A 174 -8.05 -16.68 -16.35
C PRO A 174 -9.26 -16.39 -15.45
N GLU A 175 -9.33 -17.09 -14.32
CA GLU A 175 -10.42 -16.97 -13.35
C GLU A 175 -10.41 -15.61 -12.63
N THR A 176 -9.25 -14.96 -12.51
CA THR A 176 -9.10 -13.60 -11.97
C THR A 176 -9.58 -12.55 -12.97
N LEU A 177 -9.32 -12.78 -14.27
CA LEU A 177 -9.77 -11.92 -15.36
C LEU A 177 -11.29 -11.94 -15.51
N GLU A 178 -11.92 -13.11 -15.35
CA GLU A 178 -13.38 -13.26 -15.45
C GLU A 178 -14.16 -12.68 -14.25
N LYS A 179 -13.59 -12.75 -13.02
CA LYS A 179 -14.30 -12.28 -11.81
C LYS A 179 -14.15 -10.79 -11.55
N THR A 180 -13.35 -10.06 -12.33
CA THR A 180 -12.89 -8.70 -12.03
C THR A 180 -12.18 -8.65 -10.66
N ILE A 181 -11.09 -7.90 -10.52
CA ILE A 181 -10.38 -7.74 -9.23
C ILE A 181 -11.31 -7.00 -8.24
N THR A 182 -12.22 -7.73 -7.61
CA THR A 182 -13.26 -7.20 -6.73
C THR A 182 -12.93 -7.71 -5.33
N GLY A 183 -12.55 -6.81 -4.42
CA GLY A 183 -12.10 -7.14 -3.07
C GLY A 183 -10.59 -7.41 -2.91
N GLU A 184 -9.81 -7.31 -3.98
CA GLU A 184 -8.33 -7.46 -3.97
C GLU A 184 -7.62 -6.23 -4.57
N GLU A 185 -8.25 -5.06 -4.46
CA GLU A 185 -7.78 -3.77 -5.00
C GLU A 185 -6.41 -3.36 -4.42
N ALA A 186 -6.17 -3.69 -3.15
CA ALA A 186 -4.91 -3.39 -2.47
C ALA A 186 -3.73 -4.14 -3.10
N LEU A 187 -3.92 -5.41 -3.48
CA LEU A 187 -2.88 -6.22 -4.11
C LEU A 187 -2.54 -5.71 -5.51
N ALA A 188 -3.53 -5.24 -6.28
CA ALA A 188 -3.29 -4.66 -7.60
C ALA A 188 -2.43 -3.39 -7.53
N VAL A 189 -2.63 -2.54 -6.52
CA VAL A 189 -1.77 -1.38 -6.27
C VAL A 189 -0.35 -1.80 -5.86
N LYS A 190 -0.22 -2.80 -4.97
CA LYS A 190 1.10 -3.37 -4.60
C LYS A 190 1.83 -3.95 -5.81
N LEU A 191 1.11 -4.61 -6.72
CA LEU A 191 1.67 -5.11 -7.99
C LEU A 191 2.10 -3.95 -8.92
N ALA A 192 1.38 -2.84 -8.96
CA ALA A 192 1.81 -1.66 -9.71
C ALA A 192 3.18 -1.14 -9.21
N HIS A 193 3.42 -1.15 -7.89
CA HIS A 193 4.74 -0.81 -7.34
C HIS A 193 5.83 -1.80 -7.77
N CYS A 194 5.50 -3.07 -8.00
CA CYS A 194 6.46 -4.05 -8.51
C CYS A 194 6.99 -3.70 -9.91
N TYR A 195 6.16 -3.15 -10.80
CA TYR A 195 6.57 -2.78 -12.15
C TYR A 195 7.46 -1.54 -12.25
N VAL A 196 7.66 -0.81 -11.14
CA VAL A 196 8.46 0.42 -11.11
C VAL A 196 9.66 0.34 -10.18
N ARG A 197 9.79 -0.75 -9.43
CA ARG A 197 10.93 -1.04 -8.55
C ARG A 197 11.82 -2.10 -9.18
N PRO A 198 13.08 -1.80 -9.54
CA PRO A 198 14.00 -2.79 -10.11
C PRO A 198 14.22 -4.02 -9.22
N GLU A 199 14.10 -3.86 -7.90
CA GLU A 199 14.33 -4.91 -6.92
C GLU A 199 13.24 -6.01 -6.97
N SER A 200 12.09 -5.71 -7.58
CA SER A 200 10.95 -6.63 -7.70
C SER A 200 11.23 -7.88 -8.52
N GLY A 201 12.24 -7.83 -9.41
CA GLY A 201 12.52 -8.91 -10.35
C GLY A 201 11.49 -9.06 -11.47
N LEU A 202 10.47 -8.18 -11.54
CA LEU A 202 9.59 -8.08 -12.70
C LEU A 202 10.19 -7.11 -13.74
N PRO A 203 9.92 -7.32 -15.04
CA PRO A 203 10.24 -6.34 -16.07
C PRO A 203 9.63 -4.97 -15.72
N GLN A 204 10.43 -3.92 -15.79
CA GLN A 204 9.97 -2.57 -15.45
C GLN A 204 9.01 -2.08 -16.53
N ASP A 205 7.77 -1.80 -16.13
CA ASP A 205 6.72 -1.31 -17.02
C ASP A 205 5.86 -0.26 -16.30
N PRO A 206 6.31 1.00 -16.27
CA PRO A 206 5.55 2.09 -15.66
C PRO A 206 4.16 2.28 -16.29
N VAL A 207 3.98 2.01 -17.58
CA VAL A 207 2.69 2.20 -18.24
C VAL A 207 1.68 1.17 -17.74
N ARG A 208 2.09 -0.11 -17.67
CA ARG A 208 1.28 -1.18 -17.08
C ARG A 208 1.00 -0.93 -15.59
N ALA A 209 1.97 -0.39 -14.85
CA ALA A 209 1.75 0.03 -13.46
C ALA A 209 0.61 1.07 -13.37
N GLY A 210 0.64 2.07 -14.26
CA GLY A 210 -0.41 3.07 -14.39
C GLY A 210 -1.77 2.45 -14.73
N GLU A 211 -1.81 1.56 -15.72
CA GLU A 211 -3.01 0.81 -16.13
C GLU A 211 -3.63 0.00 -14.98
N LEU A 212 -2.82 -0.61 -14.12
CA LEU A 212 -3.31 -1.38 -12.98
C LEU A 212 -3.95 -0.49 -11.92
N VAL A 213 -3.28 0.60 -11.55
CA VAL A 213 -3.83 1.58 -10.61
C VAL A 213 -5.13 2.16 -11.16
N THR A 214 -5.20 2.45 -12.46
CA THR A 214 -6.41 2.99 -13.06
C THR A 214 -7.49 1.94 -13.30
N GLY A 215 -7.14 0.69 -13.55
CA GLY A 215 -8.08 -0.44 -13.63
C GLY A 215 -8.83 -0.67 -12.32
N VAL A 216 -8.18 -0.42 -11.18
CA VAL A 216 -8.80 -0.43 -9.85
C VAL A 216 -9.78 0.75 -9.68
N LEU A 217 -9.48 1.93 -10.26
CA LEU A 217 -10.34 3.13 -10.19
C LEU A 217 -11.74 2.90 -10.77
N TRP A 218 -11.85 2.16 -11.89
CA TRP A 218 -13.12 1.93 -12.58
C TRP A 218 -14.13 1.12 -11.75
N ARG A 219 -13.68 0.45 -10.68
CA ARG A 219 -14.54 -0.33 -9.78
C ARG A 219 -15.07 0.47 -8.58
N LYS A 220 -14.78 1.78 -8.52
CA LYS A 220 -15.33 2.74 -7.55
C LYS A 220 -15.04 2.45 -6.07
N HIS A 221 -13.92 1.80 -5.74
CA HIS A 221 -13.50 1.66 -4.34
C HIS A 221 -12.89 2.98 -3.81
N ALA A 222 -13.77 3.92 -3.45
CA ALA A 222 -13.43 5.29 -3.08
C ALA A 222 -12.40 5.44 -1.94
N PRO A 223 -12.38 4.60 -0.87
CA PRO A 223 -11.43 4.76 0.25
C PRO A 223 -9.97 4.55 -0.16
N THR A 224 -9.67 3.45 -0.87
CA THR A 224 -8.31 3.14 -1.35
C THR A 224 -7.82 4.21 -2.31
N MET A 225 -8.71 4.71 -3.17
CA MET A 225 -8.35 5.73 -4.14
C MET A 225 -8.16 7.11 -3.52
N THR A 226 -8.96 7.46 -2.52
CA THR A 226 -8.78 8.71 -1.75
C THR A 226 -7.45 8.67 -0.99
N ALA A 227 -7.08 7.52 -0.41
CA ALA A 227 -5.78 7.33 0.24
C ALA A 227 -4.62 7.41 -0.77
N PHE A 228 -4.74 6.78 -1.93
CA PHE A 228 -3.70 6.82 -2.98
C PHE A 228 -3.52 8.24 -3.55
N ILE A 229 -4.61 8.92 -3.91
CA ILE A 229 -4.58 10.27 -4.47
C ILE A 229 -4.07 11.29 -3.44
N SER A 230 -4.49 11.17 -2.17
CA SER A 230 -3.99 12.04 -1.09
C SER A 230 -2.49 11.86 -0.84
N ASN A 231 -1.97 10.66 -1.09
CA ASN A 231 -0.54 10.33 -0.95
C ASN A 231 0.18 10.29 -2.31
N LEU A 232 -0.36 10.91 -3.36
CA LEU A 232 0.21 10.83 -4.71
C LEU A 232 1.64 11.39 -4.76
N GLY A 233 1.93 12.44 -3.98
CA GLY A 233 3.27 13.02 -3.87
C GLY A 233 4.29 12.13 -3.14
N LEU A 234 3.85 11.07 -2.46
CA LEU A 234 4.70 10.09 -1.80
C LEU A 234 4.93 8.84 -2.66
N GLN A 235 4.30 8.77 -3.84
CA GLN A 235 4.47 7.64 -4.75
C GLN A 235 5.81 7.70 -5.49
N ASP A 236 6.26 6.54 -5.94
CA ASP A 236 7.47 6.42 -6.75
C ASP A 236 7.36 7.30 -8.02
N PRO A 237 8.36 8.14 -8.35
CA PRO A 237 8.33 8.97 -9.55
C PRO A 237 8.10 8.18 -10.84
N ALA A 238 8.60 6.94 -10.92
CA ALA A 238 8.35 6.07 -12.06
C ALA A 238 6.89 5.62 -12.13
N LEU A 239 6.22 5.38 -10.99
CA LEU A 239 4.77 5.12 -10.96
C LEU A 239 3.96 6.33 -11.40
N ILE A 240 4.34 7.52 -10.94
CA ILE A 240 3.69 8.78 -11.34
C ILE A 240 3.87 9.01 -12.84
N ALA A 241 5.07 8.80 -13.38
CA ALA A 241 5.33 8.91 -14.82
C ALA A 241 4.53 7.87 -15.62
N GLY A 242 4.39 6.67 -15.08
CA GLY A 242 3.53 5.62 -15.59
C GLY A 242 2.06 6.05 -15.75
N LEU A 243 1.50 6.61 -14.68
CA LEU A 243 0.14 7.17 -14.67
C LEU A 243 -0.03 8.32 -15.67
N GLN A 244 0.93 9.25 -15.72
CA GLN A 244 0.93 10.36 -16.68
C GLN A 244 0.93 9.84 -18.12
N ARG A 245 1.77 8.85 -18.46
CA ARG A 245 1.81 8.23 -19.81
C ARG A 245 0.53 7.52 -20.15
N HIS A 246 -0.01 6.72 -19.23
CA HIS A 246 -1.25 5.99 -19.44
C HIS A 246 -2.42 6.94 -19.74
N TYR A 247 -2.57 8.00 -18.94
CA TYR A 247 -3.63 8.97 -19.18
C TYR A 247 -3.38 9.88 -20.38
N ALA A 248 -2.14 10.23 -20.69
CA ALA A 248 -1.81 10.95 -21.91
C ALA A 248 -2.19 10.13 -23.16
N LYS A 249 -1.85 8.83 -23.16
CA LYS A 249 -2.21 7.90 -24.26
C LYS A 249 -3.72 7.78 -24.45
N THR A 250 -4.49 7.86 -23.37
CA THR A 250 -5.96 7.79 -23.42
C THR A 250 -6.63 9.16 -23.58
N GLY A 251 -5.86 10.24 -23.77
CA GLY A 251 -6.39 11.60 -23.93
C GLY A 251 -7.00 12.22 -22.67
N ARG A 252 -6.79 11.60 -21.49
CA ARG A 252 -7.38 12.02 -20.20
C ARG A 252 -6.43 12.85 -19.33
N TYR A 253 -5.20 13.07 -19.78
CA TYR A 253 -4.21 13.89 -19.11
C TYR A 253 -3.48 14.78 -20.11
N VAL A 254 -3.43 16.07 -19.81
CA VAL A 254 -2.70 17.09 -20.58
C VAL A 254 -1.74 17.77 -19.62
N GLY A 255 -0.46 17.43 -19.72
CA GLY A 255 0.60 17.93 -18.83
C GLY A 255 1.92 17.18 -19.04
N PRO A 256 3.00 17.58 -18.35
CA PRO A 256 4.31 16.96 -18.50
C PRO A 256 4.35 15.53 -17.93
N VAL A 257 5.09 14.65 -18.60
CA VAL A 257 5.42 13.31 -18.09
C VAL A 257 6.77 13.39 -17.36
N ASP A 258 6.74 13.97 -16.17
CA ASP A 258 7.93 14.29 -15.36
C ASP A 258 8.07 13.46 -14.09
N GLY A 259 7.12 12.54 -13.83
CA GLY A 259 7.11 11.72 -12.62
C GLY A 259 6.80 12.50 -11.35
N LYS A 260 6.29 13.73 -11.46
CA LYS A 260 5.89 14.56 -10.32
C LYS A 260 4.37 14.63 -10.21
N ALA A 261 3.87 14.46 -8.98
CA ALA A 261 2.46 14.66 -8.71
C ALA A 261 2.08 16.12 -9.06
N ASN A 262 1.06 16.29 -9.89
CA ASN A 262 0.61 17.61 -10.31
C ASN A 262 -0.92 17.69 -10.35
N PRO A 263 -1.49 18.91 -10.30
CA PRO A 263 -2.95 19.08 -10.24
C PRO A 263 -3.70 18.45 -11.42
N ALA A 264 -3.11 18.45 -12.62
CA ALA A 264 -3.72 17.84 -13.80
C ALA A 264 -3.82 16.31 -13.66
N LEU A 265 -2.79 15.66 -13.09
CA LEU A 265 -2.81 14.21 -12.84
C LEU A 265 -3.79 13.84 -11.72
N VAL A 266 -3.82 14.62 -10.64
CA VAL A 266 -4.81 14.47 -9.56
C VAL A 266 -6.23 14.57 -10.10
N THR A 267 -6.48 15.55 -10.99
CA THR A 267 -7.76 15.73 -11.65
C THR A 267 -8.14 14.50 -12.49
N ALA A 268 -7.23 14.02 -13.33
CA ALA A 268 -7.46 12.85 -14.19
C ALA A 268 -7.81 11.59 -13.36
N LEU A 269 -7.12 11.39 -12.23
CA LEU A 269 -7.38 10.31 -11.28
C LEU A 269 -8.75 10.47 -10.59
N GLN A 270 -9.10 11.66 -10.13
CA GLN A 270 -10.38 11.95 -9.47
C GLN A 270 -11.57 11.74 -10.43
N VAL A 271 -11.46 12.23 -11.67
CA VAL A 271 -12.45 12.02 -12.74
C VAL A 271 -12.65 10.52 -12.98
N SER A 272 -11.55 9.77 -13.11
CA SER A 272 -11.60 8.32 -13.38
C SER A 272 -12.15 7.52 -12.20
N ALA A 273 -11.96 7.99 -10.97
CA ALA A 273 -12.53 7.39 -9.77
C ALA A 273 -14.05 7.58 -9.65
N GLY A 274 -14.68 8.34 -10.55
CA GLY A 274 -16.08 8.75 -10.41
C GLY A 274 -16.30 9.67 -9.19
N ILE A 275 -15.24 10.30 -8.69
CA ILE A 275 -15.34 11.34 -7.66
C ILE A 275 -15.87 12.57 -8.39
N ALA A 276 -17.18 12.84 -8.26
CA ALA A 276 -17.94 13.82 -9.03
C ALA A 276 -17.51 15.30 -8.86
N ASN A 277 -16.39 15.56 -8.19
CA ASN A 277 -15.83 16.90 -8.05
C ASN A 277 -14.58 17.03 -8.93
N THR A 278 -14.83 17.06 -10.25
CA THR A 278 -13.83 17.28 -11.31
C THR A 278 -13.36 18.74 -11.27
N VAL A 279 -12.06 18.99 -11.48
CA VAL A 279 -11.48 20.35 -11.44
C VAL A 279 -12.04 21.23 -12.58
N ALA A 280 -12.28 22.52 -12.27
CA ALA A 280 -12.77 23.61 -13.12
C ALA A 280 -14.29 23.85 -13.21
N THR A 281 -14.97 23.79 -12.07
CA THR A 281 -15.95 24.81 -11.67
C THR A 281 -15.57 25.21 -10.23
N PRO A 282 -15.97 26.39 -9.70
CA PRO A 282 -15.89 26.61 -8.27
C PRO A 282 -16.56 25.39 -7.65
N ARG A 283 -15.81 24.59 -6.86
CA ARG A 283 -16.43 23.56 -6.04
C ARG A 283 -17.67 24.21 -5.44
N PRO A 284 -18.86 23.57 -5.46
CA PRO A 284 -19.90 24.03 -4.54
C PRO A 284 -19.18 24.11 -3.20
N GLU A 285 -19.13 25.31 -2.60
CA GLU A 285 -18.42 25.55 -1.35
C GLU A 285 -18.67 24.31 -0.48
N PRO A 286 -17.63 23.56 -0.05
CA PRO A 286 -17.84 22.39 0.80
C PRO A 286 -18.74 22.89 1.90
N ARG A 287 -20.02 22.43 1.86
CA ARG A 287 -21.21 23.16 2.34
C ARG A 287 -20.74 24.23 3.28
N LYS A 288 -20.65 25.49 2.80
CA LYS A 288 -20.06 26.61 3.54
C LYS A 288 -20.24 26.30 5.00
N ALA A 289 -19.19 25.78 5.63
CA ALA A 289 -19.11 25.93 7.05
C ALA A 289 -18.87 27.42 7.10
N GLU A 290 -19.97 28.19 7.07
CA GLU A 290 -20.07 29.30 7.99
C GLU A 290 -19.35 28.80 9.22
N ALA A 291 -18.27 29.49 9.58
CA ALA A 291 -17.58 29.28 10.82
C ALA A 291 -18.61 29.49 11.94
N ASN A 292 -19.50 28.53 12.10
CA ASN A 292 -20.48 28.43 13.14
C ASN A 292 -19.60 27.97 14.27
N GLU A 293 -19.39 28.89 15.20
CA GLU A 293 -18.79 28.58 16.48
C GLU A 293 -19.33 27.22 16.95
N PRO A 294 -18.48 26.33 17.49
CA PRO A 294 -18.90 25.00 17.89
C PRO A 294 -20.16 25.13 18.74
N THR A 295 -21.18 24.31 18.46
CA THR A 295 -22.46 24.42 19.17
C THR A 295 -22.23 24.47 20.69
N PRO A 296 -23.09 25.13 21.49
CA PRO A 296 -22.89 25.21 22.93
C PRO A 296 -22.65 23.84 23.59
N GLU A 297 -23.31 22.79 23.06
CA GLU A 297 -23.10 21.39 23.44
C GLU A 297 -21.70 20.88 23.07
N MET A 298 -21.23 21.13 21.84
CA MET A 298 -19.87 20.79 21.43
C MET A 298 -18.83 21.54 22.25
N THR A 299 -19.02 22.84 22.47
CA THR A 299 -18.15 23.68 23.31
C THR A 299 -18.08 23.14 24.75
N ALA A 300 -19.22 22.75 25.33
CA ALA A 300 -19.27 22.14 26.66
C ALA A 300 -18.57 20.76 26.68
N LEU A 301 -18.74 19.95 25.64
CA LEU A 301 -18.08 18.65 25.50
C LEU A 301 -16.57 18.80 25.39
N ILE A 302 -16.08 19.73 24.56
CA ILE A 302 -14.66 20.04 24.39
C ILE A 302 -14.07 20.50 25.72
N ARG A 303 -14.73 21.42 26.42
CA ARG A 303 -14.28 21.91 27.74
C ARG A 303 -14.16 20.75 28.74
N SER A 304 -15.18 19.92 28.83
CA SER A 304 -15.18 18.75 29.72
C SER A 304 -14.12 17.72 29.33
N ALA A 305 -13.79 17.58 28.04
CA ALA A 305 -12.78 16.64 27.58
C ALA A 305 -11.36 16.96 28.10
N TRP A 306 -11.05 18.20 28.48
CA TRP A 306 -9.74 18.50 29.09
C TRP A 306 -9.54 17.80 30.45
N THR A 307 -10.60 17.52 31.18
CA THR A 307 -10.53 16.98 32.56
C THR A 307 -11.21 15.62 32.72
N ASP A 308 -12.31 15.36 32.01
CA ASP A 308 -13.09 14.11 32.09
C ASP A 308 -12.76 13.14 30.95
N ALA A 309 -12.30 11.93 31.31
CA ALA A 309 -12.00 10.85 30.38
C ALA A 309 -13.22 10.39 29.57
N ARG A 310 -14.42 10.39 30.16
CA ARG A 310 -15.65 10.00 29.45
C ARG A 310 -16.03 11.05 28.41
N ALA A 311 -15.85 12.33 28.73
CA ALA A 311 -16.03 13.42 27.77
C ALA A 311 -15.02 13.34 26.62
N ARG A 312 -13.75 13.01 26.90
CA ARG A 312 -12.75 12.73 25.84
C ARG A 312 -13.17 11.61 24.93
N GLU A 313 -13.65 10.50 25.48
CA GLU A 313 -14.05 9.35 24.67
C GLU A 313 -15.25 9.68 23.78
N ARG A 314 -16.24 10.41 24.30
CA ARG A 314 -17.34 10.94 23.48
C ARG A 314 -16.87 11.87 22.37
N LEU A 315 -15.91 12.75 22.66
CA LEU A 315 -15.34 13.64 21.66
C LEU A 315 -14.58 12.86 20.57
N LYS A 316 -13.78 11.85 20.96
CA LYS A 316 -13.11 10.95 20.02
C LYS A 316 -14.10 10.21 19.12
N MET A 317 -15.19 9.68 19.68
CA MET A 317 -16.23 9.01 18.87
C MET A 317 -16.83 9.96 17.84
N ARG A 318 -17.05 11.24 18.17
CA ARG A 318 -17.52 12.24 17.19
C ARG A 318 -16.46 12.52 16.12
N ALA A 319 -15.19 12.64 16.52
CA ALA A 319 -14.07 12.80 15.60
C ALA A 319 -13.96 11.62 14.62
N GLU A 320 -14.13 10.39 15.10
CA GLU A 320 -14.16 9.19 14.25
C GLU A 320 -15.40 9.12 13.34
N ALA A 321 -16.50 9.75 13.73
CA ALA A 321 -17.67 9.94 12.87
C ALA A 321 -17.50 11.07 11.83
N GLY A 322 -16.36 11.76 11.81
CA GLY A 322 -16.04 12.80 10.84
C GLY A 322 -16.51 14.22 11.22
N ASP A 323 -16.90 14.44 12.47
CA ASP A 323 -17.24 15.76 12.99
C ASP A 323 -15.98 16.65 13.01
N VAL A 324 -16.00 17.75 12.25
CA VAL A 324 -14.83 18.59 11.98
C VAL A 324 -14.37 19.36 13.23
N ASP A 325 -15.31 19.81 14.07
CA ASP A 325 -15.00 20.48 15.33
C ASP A 325 -14.42 19.49 16.33
N ALA A 326 -14.95 18.26 16.38
CA ALA A 326 -14.42 17.20 17.22
C ALA A 326 -13.01 16.77 16.76
N LEU A 327 -12.76 16.66 15.46
CA LEU A 327 -11.43 16.41 14.90
C LEU A 327 -10.44 17.50 15.33
N ALA A 328 -10.79 18.77 15.13
CA ALA A 328 -9.92 19.89 15.52
C ALA A 328 -9.67 19.92 17.05
N ALA A 329 -10.70 19.68 17.85
CA ALA A 329 -10.61 19.66 19.30
C ALA A 329 -9.80 18.47 19.83
N CYS A 330 -9.92 17.28 19.22
CA CYS A 330 -9.05 16.14 19.54
C CYS A 330 -7.59 16.45 19.19
N GLY A 331 -7.34 17.12 18.06
CA GLY A 331 -6.01 17.65 17.73
C GLY A 331 -5.45 18.53 18.84
N GLN A 332 -6.24 19.49 19.33
CA GLN A 332 -5.84 20.39 20.43
C GLN A 332 -5.59 19.67 21.75
N LEU A 333 -6.43 18.69 22.11
CA LEU A 333 -6.30 17.91 23.34
C LEU A 333 -4.98 17.13 23.40
N PHE A 334 -4.53 16.57 22.28
CA PHE A 334 -3.29 15.80 22.24
C PHE A 334 -2.07 16.64 21.87
N ASN A 335 -2.25 17.88 21.44
CA ASN A 335 -1.16 18.78 21.07
C ASN A 335 -0.28 19.07 22.30
N PRO A 336 1.03 18.71 22.29
CA PRO A 336 1.92 18.92 23.44
C PRO A 336 2.18 20.39 23.79
N VAL A 337 1.93 21.32 22.86
CA VAL A 337 2.02 22.75 23.13
C VAL A 337 0.88 23.19 24.06
N LEU A 338 -0.33 22.66 23.83
CA LEU A 338 -1.55 23.04 24.55
C LEU A 338 -1.80 22.16 25.77
N ASN A 339 -1.56 20.85 25.66
CA ASN A 339 -1.72 19.91 26.75
C ASN A 339 -0.40 19.69 27.50
N LYS A 340 -0.34 20.24 28.71
CA LYS A 340 0.83 20.14 29.62
C LYS A 340 0.92 18.81 30.39
N GLY A 341 0.06 17.84 30.10
CA GLY A 341 0.11 16.51 30.72
C GLY A 341 -0.52 16.43 32.11
N GLN A 342 -1.27 17.46 32.55
CA GLN A 342 -1.80 17.53 33.92
C GLN A 342 -2.89 16.48 34.20
N THR A 343 -3.73 16.17 33.22
CA THR A 343 -4.88 15.27 33.36
C THR A 343 -4.77 14.02 32.47
N PHE A 344 -4.05 14.13 31.35
CA PHE A 344 -3.71 13.03 30.45
C PHE A 344 -2.50 13.40 29.60
N ALA A 345 -1.72 12.41 29.17
CA ALA A 345 -0.51 12.65 28.39
C ALA A 345 -0.84 13.26 27.00
N PRO A 346 -0.06 14.25 26.53
CA PRO A 346 -0.11 14.68 25.14
C PRO A 346 0.45 13.60 24.21
N ASP A 347 0.08 13.67 22.93
CA ASP A 347 0.62 12.81 21.87
C ASP A 347 0.63 13.59 20.55
N ALA A 348 1.82 14.06 20.15
CA ALA A 348 1.96 14.92 18.99
C ALA A 348 1.60 14.19 17.68
N ARG A 349 1.87 12.88 17.56
CA ARG A 349 1.48 12.07 16.40
C ARG A 349 -0.03 11.95 16.27
N LEU A 350 -0.70 11.72 17.40
CA LEU A 350 -2.15 11.66 17.42
C LEU A 350 -2.76 13.04 17.12
N ALA A 351 -2.16 14.11 17.65
CA ALA A 351 -2.58 15.48 17.38
C ALA A 351 -2.50 15.83 15.88
N VAL A 352 -1.36 15.60 15.23
CA VAL A 352 -1.22 15.91 13.79
C VAL A 352 -2.12 15.05 12.92
N SER A 353 -2.39 13.80 13.30
CA SER A 353 -3.35 12.95 12.59
C SER A 353 -4.77 13.54 12.62
N TYR A 354 -5.23 14.00 13.79
CA TYR A 354 -6.53 14.67 13.92
C TYR A 354 -6.58 16.00 13.18
N TYR A 355 -5.53 16.81 13.28
CA TYR A 355 -5.46 18.09 12.58
C TYR A 355 -5.42 17.94 11.06
N GLU A 356 -4.70 16.97 10.51
CA GLU A 356 -4.68 16.70 9.08
C GLU A 356 -6.05 16.26 8.55
N ARG A 357 -6.77 15.43 9.32
CA ARG A 357 -8.14 15.04 8.99
C ARG A 357 -9.09 16.24 9.03
N ALA A 358 -8.97 17.11 10.04
CA ALA A 358 -9.76 18.35 10.12
C ALA A 358 -9.43 19.31 8.96
N ALA A 359 -8.16 19.46 8.60
CA ALA A 359 -7.69 20.27 7.47
C ALA A 359 -8.20 19.74 6.12
N ALA A 360 -8.23 18.41 5.95
CA ALA A 360 -8.83 17.77 4.80
C ALA A 360 -10.34 18.05 4.71
N ALA A 361 -11.02 18.11 5.86
CA ALA A 361 -12.43 18.46 5.98
C ALA A 361 -12.73 19.98 5.92
N GLY A 362 -11.71 20.83 5.77
CA GLY A 362 -11.87 22.27 5.56
C GLY A 362 -11.59 23.16 6.78
N HIS A 363 -11.12 22.59 7.89
CA HIS A 363 -10.76 23.38 9.07
C HIS A 363 -9.39 24.06 8.89
N GLY A 364 -9.40 25.34 8.53
CA GLY A 364 -8.20 26.12 8.24
C GLY A 364 -7.20 26.18 9.40
N ARG A 365 -7.67 26.51 10.61
CA ARG A 365 -6.80 26.55 11.81
C ARG A 365 -6.11 25.22 12.10
N ALA A 366 -6.77 24.09 11.91
CA ALA A 366 -6.16 22.79 12.12
C ALA A 366 -4.99 22.54 11.15
N ALA A 367 -5.09 23.01 9.90
CA ALA A 367 -3.97 22.96 8.96
C ALA A 367 -2.76 23.77 9.46
N GLY A 368 -2.99 24.96 10.00
CA GLY A 368 -1.94 25.80 10.60
C GLY A 368 -1.29 25.17 11.84
N GLU A 369 -2.08 24.60 12.74
CA GLU A 369 -1.58 23.93 13.95
C GLU A 369 -0.74 22.69 13.60
N ALA A 370 -1.17 21.91 12.60
CA ALA A 370 -0.36 20.80 12.08
C ALA A 370 0.95 21.30 11.46
N ALA A 371 0.91 22.39 10.69
CA ALA A 371 2.11 22.99 10.11
C ALA A 371 3.14 23.38 11.18
N ALA A 372 2.69 24.02 12.27
CA ALA A 372 3.56 24.39 13.38
C ALA A 372 4.21 23.16 14.05
N ILE A 373 3.44 22.08 14.26
CA ILE A 373 3.97 20.84 14.85
C ILE A 373 5.03 20.20 13.95
N TYR A 374 4.76 20.09 12.64
CA TYR A 374 5.72 19.50 11.69
C TYR A 374 6.98 20.34 11.52
N ASP A 375 6.88 21.68 11.52
CA ASP A 375 8.06 22.53 11.39
C ASP A 375 8.96 22.47 12.63
N SER A 376 8.35 22.57 13.80
CA SER A 376 9.06 22.53 15.08
C SER A 376 9.52 21.12 15.49
N GLY A 377 8.86 20.07 14.99
CA GLY A 377 9.13 18.68 15.37
C GLY A 377 8.76 18.39 16.83
N TRP A 378 7.58 18.85 17.27
CA TRP A 378 7.18 18.70 18.68
C TRP A 378 6.94 17.24 19.07
N GLY A 379 7.38 16.89 20.29
CA GLY A 379 7.12 15.59 20.90
C GLY A 379 7.69 14.42 20.08
N ASN A 380 6.81 13.51 19.67
CA ASN A 380 7.14 12.30 18.90
C ASN A 380 7.01 12.48 17.37
N VAL A 381 6.91 13.72 16.87
CA VAL A 381 6.82 14.05 15.44
C VAL A 381 8.16 14.56 14.92
N ALA A 382 8.66 13.97 13.83
CA ALA A 382 9.89 14.43 13.19
C ALA A 382 9.66 15.76 12.46
N LYS A 383 10.68 16.61 12.39
CA LYS A 383 10.63 17.84 11.60
C LYS A 383 10.41 17.52 10.12
N ASP A 384 9.41 18.15 9.53
CA ASP A 384 9.11 18.08 8.11
C ASP A 384 8.70 19.47 7.60
N PRO A 385 9.67 20.35 7.30
CA PRO A 385 9.40 21.71 6.87
C PRO A 385 8.65 21.80 5.54
N LYS A 386 8.79 20.78 4.67
CA LYS A 386 8.06 20.72 3.39
C LYS A 386 6.59 20.43 3.61
N LYS A 387 6.29 19.43 4.45
CA LYS A 387 4.92 19.12 4.82
C LYS A 387 4.27 20.26 5.61
N ALA A 388 5.02 20.89 6.50
CA ALA A 388 4.58 22.09 7.21
C ALA A 388 4.22 23.23 6.24
N ALA A 389 5.07 23.53 5.26
CA ALA A 389 4.79 24.55 4.25
C ALA A 389 3.52 24.23 3.44
N ALA A 390 3.33 22.98 3.01
CA ALA A 390 2.13 22.56 2.31
C ALA A 390 0.85 22.75 3.15
N LEU A 391 0.90 22.40 4.44
CA LEU A 391 -0.21 22.58 5.38
C LEU A 391 -0.49 24.06 5.68
N ALA A 392 0.55 24.90 5.76
CA ALA A 392 0.40 26.34 5.91
C ALA A 392 -0.24 26.98 4.66
N MET A 393 0.19 26.59 3.46
CA MET A 393 -0.45 27.01 2.21
C MET A 393 -1.90 26.55 2.13
N ARG A 394 -2.21 25.34 2.64
CA ARG A 394 -3.58 24.84 2.75
C ARG A 394 -4.42 25.67 3.73
N ALA A 395 -3.88 26.14 4.84
CA ALA A 395 -4.56 27.03 5.76
C ALA A 395 -4.91 28.38 5.10
N ILE A 396 -4.01 28.92 4.28
CA ILE A 396 -4.26 30.12 3.46
C ILE A 396 -5.39 29.86 2.46
N ASP A 397 -5.37 28.72 1.76
CA ASP A 397 -6.43 28.34 0.83
C ASP A 397 -7.79 28.18 1.51
N LEU A 398 -7.80 27.84 2.80
CA LEU A 398 -8.97 27.75 3.66
C LEU A 398 -9.32 29.08 4.34
N LYS A 399 -8.64 30.17 3.97
CA LYS A 399 -8.85 31.53 4.49
C LYS A 399 -8.71 31.63 6.02
N ASP A 400 -7.82 30.83 6.61
CA ASP A 400 -7.55 30.90 8.05
C ASP A 400 -6.79 32.17 8.42
N SER A 401 -7.43 33.04 9.19
CA SER A 401 -6.86 34.34 9.60
C SER A 401 -5.68 34.17 10.55
N GLN A 402 -5.69 33.15 11.42
CA GLN A 402 -4.63 32.93 12.39
C GLN A 402 -3.32 32.50 11.74
N THR A 403 -3.37 31.53 10.83
CA THR A 403 -2.19 31.08 10.08
C THR A 403 -1.69 32.19 9.16
N THR A 404 -2.60 32.93 8.54
CA THR A 404 -2.24 34.12 7.76
C THR A 404 -1.49 35.14 8.62
N PHE A 405 -1.97 35.40 9.84
CA PHE A 405 -1.29 36.27 10.80
C PHE A 405 0.10 35.74 11.17
N TRP A 406 0.24 34.44 11.48
CA TRP A 406 1.54 33.82 11.79
C TRP A 406 2.58 33.93 10.66
N LEU A 407 2.14 33.92 9.40
CA LEU A 407 3.05 34.03 8.25
C LEU A 407 3.40 35.48 7.90
N LEU A 408 2.42 36.38 8.01
CA LEU A 408 2.58 37.77 7.61
C LEU A 408 3.26 38.64 8.67
N TYR A 409 3.21 38.27 9.95
CA TYR A 409 3.78 39.05 11.04
C TYR A 409 4.90 38.27 11.73
N PRO A 410 6.16 38.76 11.70
CA PRO A 410 7.30 38.03 12.24
C PRO A 410 7.19 37.79 13.75
N GLU A 411 6.55 38.69 14.49
CA GLU A 411 6.26 38.55 15.93
C GLU A 411 5.23 37.46 16.27
N ALA A 412 4.53 36.94 15.26
CA ALA A 412 3.38 36.05 15.46
C ALA A 412 3.68 34.57 15.24
N GLY A 413 4.74 34.23 14.48
CA GLY A 413 5.07 32.86 14.13
C GLY A 413 6.57 32.61 14.11
N ASP A 414 7.02 31.57 14.81
CA ASP A 414 8.43 31.16 14.89
C ASP A 414 8.71 29.97 13.99
N PHE A 415 8.45 30.13 12.68
CA PHE A 415 8.71 29.08 11.70
C PHE A 415 10.19 29.03 11.30
N SER A 416 10.72 27.82 11.13
CA SER A 416 12.12 27.58 10.82
C SER A 416 12.53 28.08 9.44
N GLY A 417 13.82 28.33 9.25
CA GLY A 417 14.37 28.69 7.94
C GLY A 417 14.01 27.70 6.83
N PRO A 418 14.20 26.38 7.03
CA PRO A 418 13.78 25.36 6.06
C PRO A 418 12.30 25.41 5.69
N PHE A 419 11.40 25.79 6.62
CA PHE A 419 9.99 26.00 6.31
C PHE A 419 9.81 27.18 5.35
N TRP A 420 10.48 28.30 5.62
CA TRP A 420 10.42 29.46 4.72
C TRP A 420 10.98 29.16 3.34
N GLY A 421 12.02 28.32 3.27
CA GLY A 421 12.54 27.79 2.01
C GLY A 421 11.50 26.98 1.23
N ALA A 422 10.78 26.11 1.93
CA ALA A 422 9.70 25.34 1.35
C ALA A 422 8.52 26.22 0.89
N ILE A 423 8.16 27.27 1.63
CA ILE A 423 7.14 28.26 1.20
C ILE A 423 7.60 29.01 -0.06
N GLN A 424 8.86 29.43 -0.13
CA GLN A 424 9.43 30.07 -1.33
C GLN A 424 9.36 29.13 -2.54
N ALA A 425 9.71 27.86 -2.36
CA ALA A 425 9.61 26.85 -3.41
C ALA A 425 8.16 26.60 -3.86
N GLU A 426 7.21 26.50 -2.92
CA GLU A 426 5.77 26.37 -3.20
C GLU A 426 5.22 27.56 -4.00
N LEU A 427 5.58 28.78 -3.60
CA LEU A 427 5.15 29.99 -4.31
C LEU A 427 5.83 30.11 -5.68
N THR A 428 7.07 29.65 -5.82
CA THR A 428 7.76 29.58 -7.11
C THR A 428 7.04 28.64 -8.06
N ALA A 429 6.69 27.44 -7.59
CA ALA A 429 5.94 26.45 -8.36
C ALA A 429 4.56 26.97 -8.81
N ARG A 430 3.98 27.91 -8.05
CA ARG A 430 2.69 28.55 -8.33
C ARG A 430 2.82 29.84 -9.15
N GLY A 431 4.04 30.28 -9.47
CA GLY A 431 4.30 31.50 -10.24
C GLY A 431 4.20 32.81 -9.46
N PHE A 432 4.21 32.77 -8.13
CA PHE A 432 4.12 33.95 -7.26
C PHE A 432 5.46 34.41 -6.69
N TYR A 433 6.51 33.59 -6.77
CA TYR A 433 7.87 33.91 -6.32
C TYR A 433 8.88 33.61 -7.43
N THR A 434 9.83 34.52 -7.68
CA THR A 434 10.77 34.42 -8.80
C THR A 434 12.24 34.56 -8.38
N LEU A 435 12.49 34.81 -7.09
CA LEU A 435 13.83 34.94 -6.54
C LEU A 435 14.38 33.58 -6.10
N PRO A 436 15.71 33.45 -5.88
CA PRO A 436 16.28 32.24 -5.31
C PRO A 436 15.68 31.90 -3.94
N VAL A 437 15.63 30.61 -3.61
CA VAL A 437 15.22 30.12 -2.28
C VAL A 437 16.35 30.42 -1.29
N GLU A 438 16.02 31.08 -0.18
CA GLU A 438 16.98 31.59 0.81
C GLU A 438 16.76 31.01 2.22
N ASP A 439 15.84 30.05 2.38
CA ASP A 439 15.50 29.42 3.66
C ASP A 439 15.26 30.43 4.80
N LYS A 440 14.64 31.57 4.47
CA LYS A 440 14.37 32.63 5.44
C LYS A 440 13.13 33.45 5.09
N ARG A 441 12.44 33.94 6.12
CA ARG A 441 11.39 34.94 5.95
C ARG A 441 12.02 36.26 5.51
N ASN A 442 11.59 36.78 4.37
CA ASN A 442 12.02 38.08 3.85
C ASN A 442 10.83 38.84 3.25
N ALA A 443 11.01 40.12 2.92
CA ALA A 443 9.94 40.93 2.36
C ALA A 443 9.37 40.32 1.06
N SER A 444 10.22 39.72 0.23
CA SER A 444 9.82 39.14 -1.05
C SER A 444 8.87 37.95 -0.92
N VAL A 445 9.13 37.02 0.01
CA VAL A 445 8.22 35.87 0.24
C VAL A 445 6.89 36.34 0.85
N VAL A 446 6.93 37.37 1.69
CA VAL A 446 5.72 38.00 2.24
C VAL A 446 4.89 38.67 1.13
N THR A 447 5.53 39.41 0.22
CA THR A 447 4.85 39.99 -0.95
C THR A 447 4.24 38.91 -1.85
N ALA A 448 4.96 37.80 -2.08
CA ALA A 448 4.46 36.66 -2.85
C ALA A 448 3.25 35.98 -2.18
N LEU A 449 3.29 35.82 -0.85
CA LEU A 449 2.15 35.32 -0.07
C LEU A 449 0.93 36.23 -0.18
N LEU A 450 1.11 37.55 -0.06
CA LEU A 450 0.02 38.51 -0.22
C LEU A 450 -0.57 38.49 -1.64
N ALA A 451 0.28 38.40 -2.66
CA ALA A 451 -0.15 38.25 -4.05
C ALA A 451 -0.94 36.94 -4.26
N TYR A 452 -0.47 35.84 -3.67
CA TYR A 452 -1.13 34.55 -3.69
C TYR A 452 -2.52 34.61 -3.02
N MET A 453 -2.60 35.19 -1.83
CA MET A 453 -3.86 35.39 -1.10
C MET A 453 -4.85 36.24 -1.91
N LYS A 454 -4.39 37.34 -2.51
CA LYS A 454 -5.22 38.21 -3.35
C LYS A 454 -5.73 37.52 -4.62
N ALA A 455 -4.96 36.59 -5.19
CA ALA A 455 -5.40 35.80 -6.33
C ALA A 455 -6.47 34.74 -5.96
N LYS A 456 -6.63 34.45 -4.67
CA LYS A 456 -7.55 33.45 -4.11
C LYS A 456 -8.73 34.06 -3.34
N SER A 457 -8.73 35.38 -3.13
CA SER A 457 -9.71 36.10 -2.30
C SER A 457 -11.10 36.11 -2.90
#